data_AF-A0A661HSU1-F1
#
_entry.id   AF-A0A661HSU1-F1
#
_cell.length_a   1.000
_cell.length_b   1.000
_cell.length_c   1.000
_cell.angle_alpha   90.00
_cell.angle_beta   90.00
_cell.angle_gamma   90.00
#
_symmetry.space_group_name_H-M   'P 1'
#
loop_
_entity.id
_entity.type
_entity.pdbx_description
1 polymer ?
#
loop_
_entity_poly.entity_id
_entity_poly.type
_entity_poly.pdbx_seq_one_letter_code
_entity_poly.pdbx_strand_id
1 'polypeptide(L)'
;MNQIGVIGAGKWGSALAFALRQNSDNEVYITSRTPRDIPNFVSLETVLALEYIIIAIPAQQISSWLKEHFVYSGQKILVAAKGIEASTGYFLNEIYANYVPEENLAFVSGPSFAIEVMQSLPTALVINAKNEQLALSFSTFFPSF
;
A
#
# COMPACT_ATOMS: atom_id res chain seq x y z
N MET A 1 7.65 16.35 5.86
CA MET A 1 7.32 14.95 6.14
C MET A 1 6.48 14.41 4.99
N ASN A 2 6.76 13.20 4.52
CA ASN A 2 5.96 12.47 3.54
C ASN A 2 4.70 11.97 4.23
N GLN A 3 3.52 12.40 3.79
CA GLN A 3 2.26 11.90 4.34
C GLN A 3 1.84 10.65 3.57
N ILE A 4 1.80 9.51 4.27
CA ILE A 4 1.56 8.19 3.66
C ILE A 4 0.33 7.56 4.28
N GLY A 5 -0.62 7.18 3.44
CA GLY A 5 -1.82 6.46 3.86
C GLY A 5 -1.70 4.96 3.60
N VAL A 6 -2.04 4.12 4.57
CA VAL A 6 -2.11 2.66 4.41
C VAL A 6 -3.56 2.20 4.51
N ILE A 7 -4.07 1.57 3.45
CA ILE A 7 -5.41 0.99 3.41
C ILE A 7 -5.30 -0.52 3.59
N GLY A 8 -5.85 -1.02 4.69
CA GLY A 8 -5.88 -2.44 5.05
C GLY A 8 -5.01 -2.75 6.27
N ALA A 9 -5.62 -2.79 7.46
CA ALA A 9 -4.94 -3.09 8.72
C ALA A 9 -4.94 -4.60 9.05
N GLY A 10 -4.67 -5.44 8.05
CA GLY A 10 -4.31 -6.84 8.26
C GLY A 10 -2.84 -6.98 8.66
N LYS A 11 -2.35 -8.21 8.89
CA LYS A 11 -0.96 -8.47 9.31
C LYS A 11 0.05 -7.70 8.45
N TRP A 12 -0.09 -7.75 7.12
CA TRP A 12 0.86 -7.11 6.21
C TRP A 12 0.77 -5.59 6.20
N GLY A 13 -0.42 -5.00 6.05
CA GLY A 13 -0.55 -3.54 6.08
C GLY A 13 -0.18 -2.91 7.42
N SER A 14 -0.43 -3.61 8.55
CA SER A 14 0.08 -3.19 9.85
C SER A 14 1.61 -3.23 9.94
N ALA A 15 2.25 -4.28 9.38
CA ALA A 15 3.71 -4.37 9.32
C ALA A 15 4.33 -3.28 8.43
N LEU A 16 3.71 -2.97 7.29
CA LEU A 16 4.12 -1.86 6.44
C LEU A 16 4.01 -0.51 7.17
N ALA A 17 2.88 -0.25 7.83
CA ALA A 17 2.70 0.97 8.59
C ALA A 17 3.74 1.08 9.72
N PHE A 18 4.06 -0.03 10.40
CA PHE A 18 5.14 -0.08 11.39
C PHE A 18 6.50 0.26 10.79
N ALA A 19 6.88 -0.39 9.68
CA ALA A 19 8.18 -0.20 9.04
C ALA A 19 8.35 1.23 8.53
N LEU A 20 7.35 1.77 7.83
CA LEU A 20 7.39 3.13 7.27
C LEU A 20 7.49 4.21 8.36
N ARG A 21 6.98 3.96 9.56
CA ARG A 21 7.13 4.86 10.72
C ARG A 21 8.54 4.90 11.30
N GLN A 22 9.40 3.93 10.96
CA GLN A 22 10.79 3.95 11.41
C GLN A 22 11.63 4.97 10.63
N ASN A 23 11.11 5.47 9.50
CA ASN A 23 11.70 6.61 8.80
C ASN A 23 11.09 7.91 9.35
N SER A 24 11.94 8.75 9.96
CA SER A 24 11.53 10.01 10.61
C SER A 24 10.97 11.05 9.64
N ASP A 25 11.23 10.91 8.34
CA ASP A 25 10.66 11.80 7.33
C ASP A 25 9.20 11.46 7.01
N ASN A 26 8.67 10.34 7.50
CA ASN A 26 7.31 9.89 7.20
C ASN A 26 6.31 10.21 8.32
N GLU A 27 5.12 10.64 7.91
CA GLU A 27 3.93 10.66 8.75
C GLU A 27 2.92 9.65 8.20
N VAL A 28 2.72 8.54 8.93
CA VAL A 28 1.98 7.37 8.42
C VAL A 28 0.63 7.23 9.09
N TYR A 29 -0.41 7.31 8.28
CA TYR A 29 -1.80 7.07 8.66
C TYR A 29 -2.25 5.69 8.18
N ILE A 30 -3.15 5.05 8.93
CA ILE A 30 -3.67 3.73 8.57
C ILE A 30 -5.18 3.69 8.73
N THR A 31 -5.85 2.96 7.85
CA THR A 31 -7.29 2.73 7.94
C THR A 31 -7.66 1.31 7.54
N SER A 32 -8.81 0.84 8.01
CA SER A 32 -9.41 -0.41 7.56
C SER A 32 -10.91 -0.44 7.86
N ARG A 33 -11.64 -1.33 7.21
CA ARG A 33 -13.09 -1.53 7.41
C ARG A 33 -13.48 -1.69 8.89
N THR A 34 -12.66 -2.36 9.68
CA THR A 34 -12.89 -2.53 11.12
C THR A 34 -11.92 -1.64 11.88
N PRO A 35 -12.38 -0.81 12.83
CA PRO A 35 -11.49 -0.04 13.70
C PRO A 35 -10.46 -0.92 14.39
N ARG A 36 -9.23 -0.41 14.54
CA ARG A 36 -8.12 -1.10 15.22
C ARG A 36 -7.42 -0.14 16.17
N ASP A 37 -6.91 -0.68 17.27
CA ASP A 37 -6.01 0.05 18.16
C ASP A 37 -4.60 0.06 17.56
N ILE A 38 -4.38 0.98 16.63
CA ILE A 38 -3.09 1.21 15.94
C ILE A 38 -2.86 2.72 15.94
N PRO A 39 -1.63 3.21 16.20
CA PRO A 39 -1.34 4.64 16.14
C PRO A 39 -1.76 5.24 14.79
N ASN A 40 -2.21 6.49 14.79
CA ASN A 40 -2.67 7.22 13.59
C ASN A 40 -3.70 6.44 12.76
N PHE A 41 -4.60 5.71 13.42
CA PHE A 41 -5.76 5.14 12.78
C PHE A 41 -6.77 6.24 12.47
N VAL A 42 -7.08 6.45 11.20
CA VAL A 42 -7.94 7.55 10.71
C VAL A 42 -9.04 7.03 9.78
N SER A 43 -9.94 7.92 9.38
CA SER A 43 -11.03 7.56 8.47
C SER A 43 -10.49 7.24 7.06
N LEU A 44 -11.30 6.51 6.28
CA LEU A 44 -10.94 6.16 4.91
C LEU A 44 -10.81 7.43 4.05
N GLU A 45 -11.71 8.40 4.25
CA GLU A 45 -11.74 9.67 3.53
C GLU A 45 -10.44 10.46 3.77
N THR A 46 -9.91 10.47 4.99
CA THR A 46 -8.62 11.10 5.30
C THR A 46 -7.48 10.46 4.51
N VAL A 47 -7.43 9.12 4.46
CA VAL A 47 -6.38 8.41 3.71
C VAL A 47 -6.50 8.64 2.20
N LEU A 48 -7.73 8.62 1.66
CA LEU A 48 -7.98 8.82 0.23
C LEU A 48 -7.62 10.23 -0.28
N ALA A 49 -7.56 11.22 0.60
CA ALA A 49 -7.15 12.58 0.29
C ALA A 49 -5.61 12.77 0.22
N LEU A 50 -4.82 11.76 0.60
CA LEU A 50 -3.36 11.82 0.60
C LEU A 50 -2.79 11.57 -0.80
N GLU A 51 -1.61 12.13 -1.05
CA GLU A 51 -0.88 11.93 -2.31
C GLU A 51 -0.34 10.50 -2.43
N TYR A 52 0.22 9.92 -1.37
CA TYR A 52 0.83 8.60 -1.37
C TYR A 52 -0.02 7.61 -0.59
N ILE A 53 -0.51 6.57 -1.28
CA ILE A 53 -1.36 5.55 -0.67
C ILE A 53 -0.79 4.15 -0.95
N ILE A 54 -0.73 3.34 0.09
CA ILE A 54 -0.35 1.93 0.02
C ILE A 54 -1.60 1.10 0.28
N ILE A 55 -1.95 0.21 -0.66
CA ILE A 55 -3.17 -0.59 -0.57
C ILE A 55 -2.78 -2.06 -0.34
N ALA A 56 -3.11 -2.58 0.83
CA ALA A 56 -2.83 -3.96 1.26
C ALA A 56 -4.10 -4.83 1.31
N ILE A 57 -5.09 -4.53 0.46
CA ILE A 57 -6.34 -5.29 0.34
C ILE A 57 -6.10 -6.55 -0.52
N PRO A 58 -6.60 -7.73 -0.12
CA PRO A 58 -6.38 -8.97 -0.88
C PRO A 58 -6.89 -8.92 -2.32
N ALA A 59 -6.21 -9.63 -3.23
CA ALA A 59 -6.56 -9.67 -4.66
C ALA A 59 -8.01 -10.10 -4.95
N GLN A 60 -8.61 -10.91 -4.08
CA GLN A 60 -10.01 -11.36 -4.24
C GLN A 60 -11.05 -10.29 -3.90
N GLN A 61 -10.66 -9.18 -3.27
CA GLN A 61 -11.56 -8.14 -2.76
C GLN A 61 -11.31 -6.78 -3.39
N ILE A 62 -10.17 -6.60 -4.06
CA ILE A 62 -9.72 -5.28 -4.50
C ILE A 62 -10.58 -4.70 -5.63
N SER A 63 -11.04 -5.52 -6.57
CA SER A 63 -11.89 -5.05 -7.68
C SER A 63 -13.19 -4.42 -7.18
N SER A 64 -13.92 -5.13 -6.30
CA SER A 64 -15.14 -4.60 -5.68
C SER A 64 -14.85 -3.37 -4.81
N TRP A 65 -13.74 -3.39 -4.07
CA TRP A 65 -13.39 -2.29 -3.17
C TRP A 65 -13.07 -1.01 -3.95
N LEU A 66 -12.29 -1.09 -5.03
CA LEU A 66 -11.98 0.04 -5.90
C LEU A 66 -13.25 0.63 -6.50
N LYS A 67 -14.14 -0.23 -7.01
CA LYS A 67 -15.43 0.20 -7.57
C LYS A 67 -16.30 0.99 -6.58
N GLU A 68 -16.31 0.59 -5.32
CA GLU A 68 -17.18 1.18 -4.31
C GLU A 68 -16.59 2.43 -3.65
N HIS A 69 -15.27 2.47 -3.45
CA HIS A 69 -14.66 3.45 -2.55
C HIS A 69 -13.59 4.34 -3.19
N PHE A 70 -13.10 4.00 -4.39
CA PHE A 70 -11.93 4.66 -4.96
C PHE A 70 -12.29 5.51 -6.17
N VAL A 71 -11.97 6.80 -6.08
CA VAL A 71 -12.00 7.74 -7.19
C VAL A 71 -10.61 8.35 -7.30
N TYR A 72 -10.01 8.21 -8.48
CA TYR A 72 -8.68 8.75 -8.74
C TYR A 72 -8.72 10.28 -8.80
N SER A 73 -7.85 10.91 -8.01
CA SER A 73 -7.68 12.35 -7.93
C SER A 73 -6.20 12.76 -7.93
N GLY A 74 -5.34 11.94 -8.54
CA GLY A 74 -3.90 12.19 -8.63
C GLY A 74 -3.02 11.41 -7.65
N GLN A 75 -3.58 10.45 -6.90
CA GLN A 75 -2.81 9.68 -5.93
C GLN A 75 -1.79 8.76 -6.59
N LYS A 76 -0.63 8.61 -5.94
CA LYS A 76 0.41 7.65 -6.22
C LYS A 76 0.14 6.40 -5.38
N ILE A 77 -0.06 5.26 -6.05
CA ILE A 77 -0.47 4.02 -5.38
C ILE A 77 0.66 3.00 -5.37
N LEU A 78 0.97 2.48 -4.19
CA LEU A 78 1.76 1.26 -4.03
C LEU A 78 0.84 0.09 -3.68
N VAL A 79 0.71 -0.85 -4.61
CA VAL A 79 -0.07 -2.06 -4.41
C VAL A 79 0.76 -3.06 -3.61
N ALA A 80 0.29 -3.35 -2.39
CA ALA A 80 0.92 -4.26 -1.45
C ALA A 80 0.10 -5.54 -1.25
N ALA A 81 -0.43 -6.07 -2.35
CA ALA A 81 -1.16 -7.32 -2.41
C ALA A 81 -0.46 -8.29 -3.37
N LYS A 82 -0.77 -9.58 -3.23
CA LYS A 82 -0.28 -10.64 -4.11
C LYS A 82 -1.45 -11.52 -4.53
N GLY A 83 -1.41 -12.03 -5.76
CA GLY A 83 -2.38 -13.00 -6.28
C GLY A 83 -3.06 -12.56 -7.57
N ILE A 84 -3.96 -13.43 -8.02
CA ILE A 84 -4.81 -13.30 -9.21
C ILE A 84 -6.25 -13.36 -8.72
N GLU A 85 -7.13 -12.48 -9.21
CA GLU A 85 -8.56 -12.53 -8.86
C GLU A 85 -9.18 -13.80 -9.46
N ALA A 86 -9.74 -14.67 -8.62
CA ALA A 86 -10.17 -16.00 -9.03
C ALA A 86 -11.37 -15.98 -9.99
N SER A 87 -12.23 -14.96 -9.90
CA SER A 87 -13.43 -14.84 -10.73
C SER A 87 -13.13 -14.40 -12.17
N THR A 88 -12.09 -13.60 -12.38
CA THR A 88 -11.78 -12.99 -13.69
C THR A 88 -10.49 -13.54 -14.29
N GLY A 89 -9.59 -14.08 -13.47
CA GLY A 89 -8.23 -14.44 -13.89
C GLY A 89 -7.30 -13.24 -14.02
N TYR A 90 -7.74 -12.04 -13.63
CA TYR A 90 -6.94 -10.83 -13.76
C TYR A 90 -5.87 -10.71 -12.67
N PHE A 91 -4.69 -10.31 -13.09
CA PHE A 91 -3.62 -9.84 -12.22
C PHE A 91 -3.96 -8.47 -11.63
N LEU A 92 -3.30 -8.10 -10.53
CA LEU A 92 -3.53 -6.82 -9.87
C LEU A 92 -3.31 -5.64 -10.81
N ASN A 93 -2.28 -5.65 -11.66
CA ASN A 93 -2.04 -4.56 -12.61
C ASN A 93 -3.21 -4.37 -13.59
N GLU A 94 -3.84 -5.45 -14.05
CA GLU A 94 -4.99 -5.39 -14.95
C GLU A 94 -6.22 -4.81 -14.23
N ILE A 95 -6.41 -5.15 -12.95
CA ILE A 95 -7.51 -4.59 -12.15
C ILE A 95 -7.29 -3.09 -11.94
N TYR A 96 -6.12 -2.69 -11.44
CA TYR A 96 -5.80 -1.31 -11.09
C TYR A 96 -5.73 -0.36 -12.30
N ALA A 97 -5.34 -0.85 -13.48
CA ALA A 97 -5.27 -0.03 -14.70
C ALA A 97 -6.62 0.59 -15.11
N ASN A 98 -7.75 0.05 -14.64
CA ASN A 98 -9.07 0.64 -14.88
C ASN A 98 -9.37 1.85 -13.97
N TYR A 99 -8.58 2.06 -12.92
CA TYR A 99 -8.85 3.05 -11.87
C TYR A 99 -7.73 4.07 -11.71
N VAL A 100 -6.48 3.70 -12.00
CA VAL A 100 -5.31 4.54 -11.78
C VAL A 100 -4.43 4.51 -13.04
N PRO A 101 -3.94 5.65 -13.54
CA PRO A 101 -2.97 5.68 -14.64
C PRO A 101 -1.71 4.89 -14.29
N GLU A 102 -1.15 4.15 -15.27
CA GLU A 102 0.00 3.27 -15.05
C GLU A 102 1.23 4.02 -14.51
N GLU A 103 1.39 5.30 -14.85
CA GLU A 103 2.50 6.16 -14.38
C GLU A 103 2.45 6.45 -12.88
N ASN A 104 1.30 6.23 -12.24
CA ASN A 104 1.05 6.41 -10.81
C ASN A 104 0.79 5.09 -10.06
N LEU A 105 1.08 3.95 -10.71
CA LEU A 105 1.00 2.62 -10.12
C LEU A 105 2.39 2.01 -9.89
N ALA A 106 2.64 1.61 -8.65
CA ALA A 106 3.76 0.78 -8.24
C ALA A 106 3.27 -0.48 -7.51
N PHE A 107 4.09 -1.51 -7.46
CA PHE A 107 3.80 -2.77 -6.77
C PHE A 107 4.99 -3.15 -5.91
N VAL A 108 4.73 -3.67 -4.71
CA VAL A 108 5.77 -4.18 -3.81
C VAL A 108 5.70 -5.68 -3.68
N SER A 109 6.85 -6.35 -3.80
CA SER A 109 6.97 -7.80 -3.69
C SER A 109 8.30 -8.21 -3.06
N GLY A 110 8.47 -9.50 -2.73
CA GLY A 110 9.65 -10.02 -2.04
C GLY A 110 9.32 -10.92 -0.84
N PRO A 111 10.34 -11.58 -0.25
CA PRO A 111 10.23 -12.28 1.03
C PRO A 111 10.05 -11.28 2.17
N SER A 112 8.88 -11.28 2.80
CA SER A 112 8.51 -10.24 3.77
C SER A 112 7.46 -10.72 4.75
N PHE A 113 7.79 -11.71 5.59
CA PHE A 113 6.86 -12.17 6.60
C PHE A 113 6.52 -11.02 7.55
N ALA A 114 5.23 -10.72 7.70
CA ALA A 114 4.78 -9.58 8.49
C ALA A 114 5.31 -9.59 9.92
N ILE A 115 5.49 -10.77 10.52
CA ILE A 115 6.04 -10.90 11.88
C ILE A 115 7.52 -10.53 11.96
N GLU A 116 8.30 -10.87 10.93
CA GLU A 116 9.74 -10.55 10.86
C GLU A 116 9.94 -9.04 10.67
N VAL A 117 9.12 -8.42 9.81
CA VAL A 117 9.13 -6.96 9.63
C VAL A 117 8.76 -6.24 10.92
N MET A 118 7.76 -6.72 11.67
CA MET A 118 7.38 -6.16 12.98
C MET A 118 8.49 -6.32 14.04
N GLN A 119 9.41 -7.25 13.85
CA GLN A 119 10.58 -7.46 14.72
C GLN A 119 11.83 -6.72 14.21
N SER A 120 11.71 -5.93 13.15
CA SER A 120 12.82 -5.27 12.47
C SER A 120 13.93 -6.22 12.02
N LEU A 121 13.57 -7.44 11.62
CA LEU A 121 14.50 -8.41 11.05
C LEU A 121 14.76 -8.11 9.57
N PRO A 122 15.97 -8.44 9.07
CA PRO A 122 16.36 -8.19 7.68
C PRO A 122 15.34 -8.71 6.66
N THR A 123 14.83 -7.80 5.83
CA THR A 123 13.80 -8.03 4.82
C THR A 123 14.24 -7.42 3.49
N ALA A 124 14.04 -8.14 2.39
CA ALA A 124 14.35 -7.64 1.05
C ALA A 124 13.06 -7.51 0.24
N LEU A 125 12.77 -6.29 -0.22
CA LEU A 125 11.62 -5.96 -1.05
C LEU A 125 12.07 -5.36 -2.38
N VAL A 126 11.24 -5.56 -3.40
CA VAL A 126 11.35 -4.93 -4.71
C VAL A 126 10.11 -4.09 -4.93
N ILE A 127 10.32 -2.83 -5.33
CA ILE A 127 9.26 -1.95 -5.82
C ILE A 127 9.40 -1.87 -7.33
N ASN A 128 8.34 -2.25 -8.04
CA ASN A 128 8.29 -2.21 -9.49
C ASN A 128 7.19 -1.24 -9.95
N ALA A 129 7.51 -0.40 -10.94
CA ALA A 129 6.58 0.53 -11.56
C ALA A 129 6.97 0.75 -13.02
N LYS A 130 6.04 1.22 -13.85
CA LYS A 130 6.37 1.71 -15.20
C LYS A 130 7.13 3.04 -15.16
N ASN A 131 6.84 3.84 -14.15
CA ASN A 131 7.53 5.09 -13.84
C ASN A 131 8.65 4.83 -12.82
N GLU A 132 9.90 4.88 -13.26
CA GLU A 132 11.07 4.65 -12.39
C GLU A 132 11.14 5.67 -11.24
N GLN A 133 10.81 6.94 -11.49
CA GLN A 133 10.81 7.97 -10.46
C GLN A 133 9.78 7.69 -9.36
N LEU A 134 8.65 7.08 -9.70
CA LEU A 134 7.65 6.65 -8.72
C LEU A 134 8.20 5.52 -7.84
N ALA A 135 8.83 4.51 -8.43
CA ALA A 135 9.44 3.42 -7.69
C ALA A 135 10.53 3.92 -6.73
N LEU A 136 11.39 4.84 -7.20
CA LEU A 136 12.40 5.50 -6.38
C LEU A 136 11.80 6.34 -5.25
N SER A 137 10.68 7.02 -5.51
CA SER A 137 9.99 7.79 -4.47
C SER A 137 9.45 6.88 -3.37
N PHE A 138 8.82 5.75 -3.73
CA PHE A 138 8.33 4.82 -2.72
C PHE A 138 9.47 4.11 -1.97
N SER A 139 10.60 3.81 -2.63
CA SER A 139 11.70 3.09 -1.99
C SER A 139 12.34 3.89 -0.86
N THR A 140 12.39 5.22 -0.98
CA THR A 140 12.94 6.10 0.06
C THR A 140 12.08 6.13 1.32
N PHE A 141 10.82 5.71 1.25
CA PHE A 141 9.95 5.67 2.43
C PHE A 141 10.26 4.49 3.36
N PHE A 142 10.84 3.41 2.83
CA PHE A 142 11.13 2.22 3.62
C PHE A 142 12.40 2.40 4.48
N PRO A 143 12.44 1.80 5.67
CA PRO A 143 13.64 1.80 6.50
C PRO A 143 14.71 0.84 5.95
N SER A 144 15.89 0.84 6.57
CA SER A 144 17.05 0.05 6.11
C SER A 144 17.07 -1.41 6.58
N PHE A 145 15.99 -1.92 7.19
CA PHE A 145 15.89 -3.28 7.72
C PHE A 145 14.86 -4.10 6.97
#